data_AF-A0A258BQT4-F1
#
_entry.id   AF-A0A258BQT4-F1
#
_cell.length_a   1.000
_cell.length_b   1.000
_cell.length_c   1.000
_cell.angle_alpha   90.00
_cell.angle_beta   90.00
_cell.angle_gamma   90.00
#
_symmetry.space_group_name_H-M   'P 1'
#
loop_
_entity.id
_entity.type
_entity.pdbx_description
1 polymer ?
#
loop_
_entity_poly.entity_id
_entity_poly.type
_entity_poly.pdbx_seq_one_letter_code
_entity_poly.pdbx_strand_id
1 'polypeptide(L)'
;MIFLHRLDRWLGRTLFHPSIIAACQLTRQTQYAVHRALWFFAFCYAAYFARELGWAWAAYVWLGAVATFVSATWFPDREVRSHGWFRFILWQLLAYDLIGLALADRVSAGIAQTLILLFAEYAATIKTIPPRRKRARRANHRKAHA
;
A
#
# COMPACT_ATOMS: atom_id res chain seq x y z
N MET A 1 0.00 23.31 6.17
CA MET A 1 0.69 22.07 5.73
C MET A 1 1.25 21.21 6.87
N ILE A 2 1.68 21.76 8.03
CA ILE A 2 2.26 20.97 9.15
C ILE A 2 1.25 19.99 9.77
N PHE A 3 -0.02 20.39 9.90
CA PHE A 3 -1.07 19.55 10.49
C PHE A 3 -1.37 18.30 9.64
N LEU A 4 -1.52 18.46 8.32
CA LEU A 4 -1.75 17.36 7.38
C LEU A 4 -0.63 16.31 7.41
N HIS A 5 0.63 16.74 7.52
CA HIS A 5 1.75 15.82 7.65
C HIS A 5 1.76 15.05 8.98
N ARG A 6 1.31 15.66 10.08
CA ARG A 6 1.18 14.97 11.36
C ARG A 6 0.07 13.94 11.31
N LEU A 7 -1.07 14.31 10.71
CA LEU A 7 -2.24 13.44 10.58
C LEU A 7 -1.94 12.24 9.68
N ASP A 8 -1.31 12.47 8.52
CA ASP A 8 -0.82 11.42 7.62
C ASP A 8 0.15 10.46 8.33
N ARG A 9 1.09 11.00 9.11
CA ARG A 9 2.05 10.18 9.87
C ARG A 9 1.37 9.39 10.99
N TRP A 10 0.35 9.95 11.62
CA TRP A 10 -0.44 9.28 12.66
C TRP A 10 -1.30 8.16 12.06
N LEU A 11 -2.03 8.42 10.98
CA LEU A 11 -2.80 7.41 10.24
C LEU A 11 -1.92 6.26 9.76
N GLY A 12 -0.78 6.59 9.15
CA GLY A 12 0.19 5.60 8.71
C GLY A 12 0.65 4.69 9.85
N ARG A 13 1.03 5.27 11.01
CA ARG A 13 1.54 4.50 12.16
C ARG A 13 0.48 3.68 12.87
N THR A 14 -0.75 4.18 12.96
CA THR A 14 -1.81 3.55 13.76
C THR A 14 -2.56 2.48 12.96
N LEU A 15 -2.87 2.75 11.69
CA LEU A 15 -3.79 1.91 10.92
C LEU A 15 -3.08 1.05 9.86
N PHE A 16 -2.15 1.64 9.11
CA PHE A 16 -1.52 0.96 7.97
C PHE A 16 -0.28 0.15 8.35
N HIS A 17 0.66 0.75 9.10
CA HIS A 17 1.94 0.14 9.47
C HIS A 17 1.79 -1.21 10.19
N PRO A 18 0.93 -1.37 11.21
CA PRO A 18 0.82 -2.65 11.93
C PRO A 18 0.36 -3.79 11.01
N SER A 19 -0.62 -3.51 10.17
CA SER A 19 -1.22 -4.44 9.21
C SER A 19 -0.21 -4.86 8.14
N ILE A 20 0.52 -3.88 7.59
CA ILE A 20 1.56 -4.13 6.59
C ILE A 20 2.71 -4.93 7.20
N ILE A 21 3.16 -4.58 8.41
CA ILE A 21 4.21 -5.33 9.12
C ILE A 21 3.76 -6.76 9.39
N ALA A 22 2.50 -6.97 9.81
CA ALA A 22 1.95 -8.30 10.01
C ALA A 22 1.91 -9.11 8.70
N ALA A 23 1.48 -8.49 7.60
CA ALA A 23 1.50 -9.12 6.28
C ALA A 23 2.93 -9.49 5.83
N CYS A 24 3.89 -8.57 5.96
CA CYS A 24 5.30 -8.83 5.64
C CYS A 24 5.86 -9.97 6.50
N GLN A 25 5.52 -10.03 7.79
CA GLN A 25 5.97 -11.10 8.69
C GLN A 25 5.31 -12.45 8.39
N LEU A 26 4.09 -12.45 7.85
CA LEU A 26 3.37 -13.65 7.43
C LEU A 26 3.95 -14.22 6.13
N THR A 27 4.12 -13.37 5.12
CA THR A 27 4.63 -13.75 3.80
C THR A 27 6.15 -13.90 3.76
N ARG A 28 6.85 -13.44 4.81
CA ARG A 28 8.32 -13.33 4.88
C ARG A 28 8.93 -12.46 3.77
N GLN A 29 8.15 -11.52 3.25
CA GLN A 29 8.60 -10.58 2.22
C GLN A 29 9.07 -9.24 2.81
N THR A 30 9.85 -8.50 2.03
CA THR A 30 10.24 -7.13 2.36
C THR A 30 9.09 -6.16 2.16
N GLN A 31 9.16 -4.99 2.79
CA GLN A 31 8.15 -3.95 2.60
C GLN A 31 8.08 -3.46 1.14
N TYR A 32 9.20 -3.52 0.41
CA TYR A 32 9.27 -3.12 -1.00
C TYR A 32 8.59 -4.15 -1.90
N ALA A 33 8.76 -5.44 -1.60
CA ALA A 33 8.06 -6.51 -2.31
C ALA A 33 6.54 -6.40 -2.09
N VAL A 34 6.10 -6.15 -0.85
CA VAL A 34 4.68 -5.93 -0.54
C VAL A 34 4.13 -4.68 -1.22
N HIS A 35 4.88 -3.57 -1.25
CA HIS A 35 4.50 -2.37 -2.00
C HIS A 35 4.25 -2.67 -3.48
N ARG A 36 5.19 -3.37 -4.15
CA ARG A 36 5.07 -3.69 -5.58
C ARG A 36 3.94 -4.67 -5.86
N ALA A 37 3.76 -5.68 -4.99
CA ALA A 37 2.67 -6.64 -5.09
C ALA A 37 1.30 -5.96 -4.95
N LEU A 38 1.15 -5.01 -4.02
CA LEU A 38 -0.09 -4.26 -3.84
C LEU A 38 -0.37 -3.32 -5.02
N TRP A 39 0.66 -2.67 -5.57
CA TRP A 39 0.53 -1.88 -6.80
C TRP A 39 0.08 -2.73 -7.99
N PHE A 40 0.68 -3.91 -8.17
CA PHE A 40 0.25 -4.86 -9.18
C PHE A 40 -1.21 -5.29 -8.97
N PHE A 41 -1.58 -5.63 -7.74
CA PHE A 41 -2.94 -6.01 -7.40
C PHE A 41 -3.95 -4.87 -7.65
N ALA A 42 -3.58 -3.62 -7.35
CA ALA A 42 -4.42 -2.45 -7.64
C ALA A 42 -4.68 -2.29 -9.13
N PHE A 43 -3.67 -2.49 -9.98
CA PHE A 43 -3.85 -2.44 -11.44
C PHE A 43 -4.65 -3.63 -11.97
N CYS A 44 -4.48 -4.84 -11.42
CA CYS A 44 -5.33 -5.98 -11.78
C CYS A 44 -6.79 -5.75 -11.39
N TYR A 45 -7.04 -5.19 -10.20
CA TYR A 45 -8.37 -4.82 -9.76
C TYR A 45 -8.99 -3.78 -10.69
N ALA A 46 -8.25 -2.73 -11.01
CA ALA A 46 -8.69 -1.72 -11.97
C ALA A 46 -8.96 -2.33 -13.36
N ALA A 47 -8.13 -3.27 -13.81
CA ALA A 47 -8.28 -3.92 -15.13
C ALA A 47 -9.58 -4.74 -15.20
N TYR A 48 -9.95 -5.40 -14.10
CA TYR A 48 -11.18 -6.16 -14.00
C TYR A 48 -12.42 -5.27 -14.17
N PHE A 49 -12.41 -4.06 -13.60
CA PHE A 49 -13.50 -3.10 -13.69
C PHE A 49 -13.37 -2.10 -14.85
N ALA A 50 -12.31 -2.20 -15.67
CA ALA A 50 -12.04 -1.25 -16.76
C ALA A 50 -13.03 -1.34 -17.94
N ARG A 51 -14.01 -2.26 -17.92
CA ARG A 51 -14.93 -2.55 -19.02
C ARG A 51 -15.72 -1.34 -19.53
N GLU A 52 -15.95 -0.33 -18.68
CA GLU A 52 -16.82 0.82 -19.01
C GLU A 52 -16.06 2.14 -19.20
N LEU A 53 -14.73 2.17 -19.04
CA LEU A 53 -13.94 3.40 -18.89
C LEU A 53 -13.26 3.88 -20.20
N GLY A 54 -13.60 3.28 -21.33
CA GLY A 54 -13.04 3.63 -22.65
C GLY A 54 -11.67 3.00 -22.94
N TRP A 55 -11.33 2.89 -24.23
CA TRP A 55 -10.15 2.15 -24.70
C TRP A 55 -8.82 2.71 -24.15
N ALA A 56 -8.68 4.04 -24.09
CA ALA A 56 -7.45 4.67 -23.60
C ALA A 56 -7.19 4.36 -22.12
N TRP A 57 -8.22 4.37 -21.27
CA TRP A 57 -8.09 4.02 -19.86
C TRP A 57 -7.78 2.54 -19.67
N ALA A 58 -8.48 1.68 -20.41
CA ALA A 58 -8.22 0.25 -20.40
C ALA A 58 -6.76 -0.05 -20.78
N ALA A 59 -6.24 0.59 -21.83
CA ALA A 59 -4.84 0.44 -22.24
C ALA A 59 -3.87 0.89 -21.15
N TYR A 60 -4.10 2.06 -20.52
CA TYR A 60 -3.28 2.54 -19.41
C TYR A 60 -3.25 1.55 -18.24
N VAL A 61 -4.40 1.04 -17.84
CA VAL A 61 -4.52 0.11 -16.71
C VAL A 61 -3.84 -1.22 -17.00
N TRP A 62 -4.02 -1.78 -18.21
CA TRP A 62 -3.36 -3.02 -18.62
C TRP A 62 -1.85 -2.86 -18.72
N LEU A 63 -1.37 -1.77 -19.33
CA LEU A 63 0.07 -1.48 -19.38
C LEU A 63 0.65 -1.29 -17.97
N GLY A 64 -0.09 -0.62 -17.08
CA GLY A 64 0.26 -0.47 -15.67
C GLY A 64 0.34 -1.81 -14.95
N ALA A 65 -0.61 -2.72 -15.16
CA ALA A 65 -0.57 -4.08 -14.61
C ALA A 65 0.67 -4.84 -15.09
N VAL A 66 1.00 -4.79 -16.37
CA VAL A 66 2.20 -5.45 -16.91
C VAL A 66 3.48 -4.84 -16.33
N ALA A 67 3.58 -3.51 -16.29
CA ALA A 67 4.75 -2.82 -15.75
C ALA A 67 4.96 -3.13 -14.27
N THR A 68 3.88 -3.12 -13.48
CA THR A 68 3.94 -3.45 -12.05
C THR A 68 4.21 -4.92 -11.79
N PHE A 69 3.74 -5.82 -12.65
CA PHE A 69 4.11 -7.24 -12.62
C PHE A 69 5.61 -7.44 -12.81
N VAL A 70 6.17 -6.89 -13.90
CA VAL A 70 7.62 -6.97 -14.20
C VAL A 70 8.43 -6.37 -13.06
N SER A 71 8.00 -5.23 -12.55
CA SER A 71 8.60 -4.56 -11.39
C SER A 71 8.60 -5.44 -10.14
N ALA A 72 7.48 -6.11 -9.84
CA ALA A 72 7.33 -7.00 -8.70
C ALA A 72 8.15 -8.29 -8.82
N THR A 73 8.34 -8.81 -10.04
CA THR A 73 9.07 -10.07 -10.27
C THR A 73 10.58 -9.86 -10.40
N TRP A 74 11.03 -8.84 -11.13
CA TRP A 74 12.47 -8.61 -11.35
C TRP A 74 13.14 -7.78 -10.27
N PHE A 75 12.44 -6.87 -9.62
CA PHE A 75 13.04 -5.96 -8.64
C PHE A 75 12.28 -5.92 -7.30
N PRO A 76 11.91 -7.07 -6.71
CA PRO A 76 11.05 -7.09 -5.52
C PRO A 76 11.62 -6.29 -4.35
N ASP A 77 12.94 -6.38 -4.11
CA ASP A 77 13.60 -5.78 -2.95
C ASP A 77 14.24 -4.41 -3.21
N ARG A 78 14.11 -3.88 -4.44
CA ARG A 78 14.69 -2.58 -4.77
C ARG A 78 13.93 -1.47 -4.05
N GLU A 79 14.67 -0.59 -3.38
CA GLU A 79 14.12 0.51 -2.60
C GLU A 79 13.11 1.33 -3.40
N VAL A 80 12.00 1.66 -2.76
CA VAL A 80 10.94 2.50 -3.34
C VAL A 80 10.72 3.69 -2.45
N ARG A 81 10.58 4.86 -3.08
CA ARG A 81 10.33 6.12 -2.38
C ARG A 81 8.87 6.51 -2.55
N SER A 82 8.13 6.51 -1.43
CA SER A 82 6.78 7.09 -1.42
C SER A 82 6.85 8.62 -1.49
N HIS A 83 5.93 9.21 -2.25
CA HIS A 83 5.77 10.66 -2.35
C HIS A 83 4.60 11.10 -1.47
N GLY A 84 4.85 12.01 -0.52
CA GLY A 84 3.82 12.49 0.40
C GLY A 84 2.64 13.19 -0.29
N TRP A 85 2.92 13.89 -1.40
CA TRP A 85 1.89 14.51 -2.24
C TRP A 85 0.96 13.47 -2.89
N PHE A 86 1.52 12.38 -3.42
CA PHE A 86 0.73 11.32 -4.04
C PHE A 86 -0.22 10.65 -3.03
N ARG A 87 0.28 10.38 -1.81
CA ARG A 87 -0.58 9.88 -0.71
C ARG A 87 -1.70 10.85 -0.36
N PHE A 88 -1.44 12.16 -0.41
CA PHE A 88 -2.47 13.16 -0.17
C PHE A 88 -3.56 13.11 -1.27
N ILE A 89 -3.20 12.95 -2.54
CA ILE A 89 -4.17 12.75 -3.62
C ILE A 89 -5.04 11.51 -3.36
N LEU A 90 -4.44 10.39 -2.96
CA LEU A 90 -5.18 9.16 -2.66
C LEU A 90 -6.15 9.35 -1.49
N TRP A 91 -5.78 10.11 -0.46
CA TRP A 91 -6.70 10.46 0.63
C TRP A 91 -7.87 11.31 0.15
N GLN A 92 -7.64 12.25 -0.75
CA GLN A 92 -8.71 13.07 -1.32
C GLN A 92 -9.65 12.22 -2.18
N LEU A 93 -9.11 11.28 -2.95
CA LEU A 93 -9.91 10.34 -3.74
C LEU A 93 -10.78 9.47 -2.84
N LEU A 94 -10.19 8.94 -1.76
CA LEU A 94 -10.92 8.13 -0.77
C LEU A 94 -12.02 8.96 -0.09
N ALA A 95 -11.73 10.21 0.29
CA ALA A 95 -12.72 11.09 0.91
C ALA A 95 -13.89 11.38 -0.04
N TYR A 96 -13.60 11.62 -1.33
CA TYR A 96 -14.63 11.82 -2.34
C TYR A 96 -15.53 10.58 -2.50
N ASP A 97 -14.94 9.39 -2.61
CA ASP A 97 -15.69 8.15 -2.72
C ASP A 97 -16.53 7.86 -1.46
N LEU A 98 -16.02 8.18 -0.26
CA LEU A 98 -16.75 8.03 1.00
C LEU A 98 -17.92 9.02 1.12
N ILE A 99 -17.76 10.26 0.66
CA ILE A 99 -18.87 11.23 0.58
C ILE A 99 -19.92 10.71 -0.41
N GLY A 100 -19.50 10.20 -1.56
CA GLY A 100 -20.40 9.57 -2.54
C GLY A 100 -21.17 8.40 -1.93
N LEU A 101 -20.51 7.53 -1.16
CA LEU A 101 -21.14 6.44 -0.43
C LEU A 101 -22.17 6.97 0.58
N ALA A 102 -21.83 7.98 1.39
CA ALA A 102 -22.74 8.52 2.40
C ALA A 102 -23.99 9.18 1.80
N LEU A 103 -23.87 9.78 0.61
CA LEU A 103 -24.96 10.48 -0.05
C LEU A 103 -25.84 9.59 -0.93
N ALA A 104 -25.26 8.54 -1.54
CA ALA A 104 -25.94 7.71 -2.54
C ALA A 104 -26.09 6.23 -2.14
N ASP A 105 -25.59 5.83 -0.96
CA ASP A 105 -25.55 4.46 -0.43
C ASP A 105 -24.99 3.42 -1.42
N ARG A 106 -24.05 3.85 -2.26
CA ARG A 106 -23.40 3.00 -3.27
C ARG A 106 -21.94 2.79 -2.92
N VAL A 107 -21.58 1.53 -2.66
CA VAL A 107 -20.18 1.12 -2.52
C VAL A 107 -19.53 1.12 -3.90
N SER A 108 -18.69 2.11 -4.15
CA SER A 108 -17.88 2.18 -5.38
C SER A 108 -16.71 1.19 -5.30
N ALA A 109 -16.44 0.48 -6.39
CA ALA A 109 -15.21 -0.30 -6.57
C ALA A 109 -13.95 0.58 -6.37
N GLY A 110 -14.06 1.90 -6.59
CA GLY A 110 -13.00 2.88 -6.36
C GLY A 110 -12.51 2.95 -4.91
N ILE A 111 -13.37 2.68 -3.91
CA ILE A 111 -12.98 2.69 -2.50
C ILE A 111 -11.94 1.61 -2.23
N ALA A 112 -12.22 0.38 -2.66
CA ALA A 112 -11.31 -0.75 -2.48
C ALA A 112 -9.98 -0.52 -3.19
N GLN A 113 -10.02 -0.04 -4.45
CA GLN A 113 -8.83 0.29 -5.21
C GLN A 113 -7.98 1.36 -4.51
N THR A 114 -8.59 2.45 -4.04
CA THR A 114 -7.89 3.54 -3.36
C THR A 114 -7.28 3.09 -2.04
N LEU A 115 -7.97 2.23 -1.28
CA LEU A 115 -7.42 1.62 -0.08
C LEU A 115 -6.20 0.76 -0.39
N ILE A 116 -6.26 -0.10 -1.42
CA ILE A 116 -5.11 -0.92 -1.83
C ILE A 116 -3.91 -0.04 -2.18
N LEU A 117 -4.13 1.05 -2.93
CA LEU A 117 -3.07 2.00 -3.29
C LEU A 117 -2.49 2.71 -2.06
N LEU A 118 -3.33 3.10 -1.10
CA LEU A 118 -2.88 3.67 0.18
C LEU A 118 -2.01 2.67 0.95
N PHE A 119 -2.43 1.41 1.05
CA PHE A 119 -1.62 0.35 1.65
C PHE A 119 -0.27 0.18 0.95
N ALA A 120 -0.26 0.18 -0.38
CA ALA A 120 0.96 0.11 -1.17
C ALA A 120 1.90 1.27 -0.82
N GLU A 121 1.40 2.51 -0.89
CA GLU A 121 2.20 3.70 -0.60
C GLU A 121 2.72 3.74 0.84
N TYR A 122 1.89 3.39 1.82
CA TYR A 122 2.33 3.31 3.21
C TYR A 122 3.37 2.21 3.43
N ALA A 123 3.36 1.11 2.66
CA ALA A 123 4.40 0.09 2.75
C ALA A 123 5.78 0.66 2.37
N ALA A 124 5.86 1.52 1.35
CA ALA A 124 7.09 2.19 0.97
C ALA A 124 7.57 3.25 1.99
N THR A 125 6.74 3.65 2.97
CA THR A 125 7.17 4.56 4.04
C THR A 125 7.87 3.85 5.21
N ILE A 126 7.76 2.53 5.29
CA ILE A 126 8.36 1.73 6.37
C ILE A 126 9.85 1.57 6.08
N LYS A 127 10.71 2.11 6.95
CA LYS A 127 12.17 2.00 6.77
C LYS A 127 12.72 0.66 7.23
N THR A 128 12.20 0.12 8.32
CA THR A 128 12.68 -1.12 8.92
C THR A 128 11.52 -1.93 9.47
N ILE A 129 11.46 -3.22 9.11
CA ILE A 129 10.49 -4.16 9.68
C ILE A 129 11.06 -4.70 11.00
N PRO A 130 10.37 -4.53 12.14
CA PRO A 130 10.87 -5.04 13.41
C PRO A 130 10.91 -6.58 13.39
N PRO A 131 11.93 -7.21 14.00
CA PRO A 131 12.03 -8.66 14.07
C PRO A 131 10.85 -9.23 14.86
N ARG A 132 10.28 -10.36 14.39
CA ARG A 132 9.17 -11.07 15.08
C ARG A 132 9.46 -11.19 16.57
N ARG A 133 8.49 -10.85 17.44
CA ARG A 133 8.62 -10.83 18.91
C ARG A 133 9.31 -12.07 19.49
N LYS A 134 9.05 -13.27 18.95
CA LYS A 134 9.71 -14.53 19.35
C LYS A 134 11.23 -14.54 19.10
N ARG A 135 11.69 -13.93 18.00
CA ARG A 135 13.12 -13.81 17.64
C ARG A 135 13.81 -12.69 18.44
N ALA A 136 13.10 -11.58 18.71
CA ALA A 136 13.59 -10.51 19.57
C ALA A 136 13.85 -10.99 21.01
N ARG A 137 12.93 -11.78 21.59
CA ARG A 137 13.10 -12.35 22.94
C ARG A 137 14.30 -13.30 23.00
N ARG A 138 14.53 -14.12 21.98
CA ARG A 138 15.71 -15.01 21.88
C ARG A 138 17.02 -14.24 21.69
N ALA A 139 17.02 -13.17 20.88
CA ALA A 139 18.21 -12.33 20.67
C ALA A 139 18.60 -11.56 21.94
N ASN A 140 17.62 -11.01 22.67
CA ASN A 140 17.88 -10.36 23.95
C ASN A 140 18.35 -11.35 25.02
N HIS A 141 17.79 -12.58 25.04
CA HIS A 141 18.28 -13.63 25.93
C HIS A 141 19.74 -14.00 25.60
N ARG A 142 20.11 -14.12 24.32
CA ARG A 142 21.51 -14.36 23.92
C ARG A 142 22.46 -13.24 24.33
N LYS A 143 22.02 -11.98 24.28
CA LYS A 143 22.82 -10.82 24.72
C LYS A 143 22.91 -10.66 26.23
N ALA A 144 21.96 -11.22 26.98
CA ALA A 144 21.98 -11.19 28.44
C ALA A 144 22.87 -12.30 29.06
N HIS A 145 23.29 -13.28 28.26
CA HIS A 145 24.12 -14.43 28.66
C HIS A 145 25.49 -14.46 27.94
N ALA A 146 25.89 -13.33 27.34
CA ALA A 146 27.20 -13.11 26.72
C ALA A 146 27.89 -11.96 27.43
#